data_AF-A0A9E5HGK1-F1
#
_entry.id   AF-A0A9E5HGK1-F1
#
_cell.length_a   1.000
_cell.length_b   1.000
_cell.length_c   1.000
_cell.angle_alpha   90.00
_cell.angle_beta   90.00
_cell.angle_gamma   90.00
#
_symmetry.space_group_name_H-M   'P 1'
#
loop_
_entity.id
_entity.type
_entity.pdbx_description
1 polymer ?
#
loop_
_entity_poly.entity_id
_entity_poly.type
_entity_poly.pdbx_seq_one_letter_code
_entity_poly.pdbx_strand_id
1 'polypeptide(L)'
;MIEERLKKAAADQLGIRVSEEELQFELESFAQRFNVAFDEFAAELERAGISVDTPREFIANQLLWREVVRARFGAQANVDEAQVERSANAEKSGSSIEVLLTEIIMAMQPGQEQEVRERARELSKIRSFDAFSDAAREFSDAPTREFGGR
;
A
#
# COMPACT_ATOMS: atom_id res chain seq x y z
N MET A 1 23.07 -7.08 12.82
CA MET A 1 24.54 -7.28 12.86
C MET A 1 25.21 -7.58 11.51
N ILE A 2 24.75 -8.50 10.64
CA ILE A 2 25.39 -8.67 9.31
C ILE A 2 25.12 -7.46 8.40
N GLU A 3 23.87 -7.01 8.35
CA GLU A 3 23.47 -5.88 7.49
C GLU A 3 24.11 -4.55 7.90
N GLU A 4 24.21 -4.25 9.19
CA GLU A 4 24.85 -3.01 9.68
C GLU A 4 26.33 -2.96 9.30
N ARG A 5 27.03 -4.09 9.41
CA ARG A 5 28.43 -4.20 8.97
C ARG A 5 28.57 -3.99 7.47
N LEU A 6 27.61 -4.48 6.68
CA LEU A 6 27.60 -4.29 5.22
C LEU A 6 27.34 -2.82 4.86
N LYS A 7 26.40 -2.16 5.55
CA LYS A 7 26.10 -0.73 5.37
C LYS A 7 27.31 0.14 5.71
N LYS A 8 27.99 -0.15 6.82
CA LYS A 8 29.21 0.56 7.24
C LYS A 8 30.36 0.36 6.25
N ALA A 9 30.60 -0.88 5.82
CA ALA A 9 31.61 -1.17 4.81
C ALA A 9 31.36 -0.44 3.48
N ALA A 10 30.09 -0.32 3.05
CA ALA A 10 29.72 0.43 1.85
C ALA A 10 29.95 1.94 2.01
N ALA A 11 29.65 2.50 3.19
CA ALA A 11 29.93 3.91 3.50
C ALA A 11 31.43 4.20 3.53
N ASP A 12 32.22 3.33 4.16
CA ASP A 12 33.68 3.43 4.22
C ASP A 12 34.31 3.39 2.83
N GLN A 13 33.83 2.52 1.94
CA GLN A 13 34.27 2.45 0.53
C GLN A 13 34.03 3.75 -0.25
N LEU A 14 32.98 4.49 0.10
CA LEU A 14 32.61 5.77 -0.53
C LEU A 14 33.18 6.98 0.22
N GLY A 15 33.92 6.77 1.32
CA GLY A 15 34.45 7.85 2.15
C GLY A 15 33.37 8.69 2.86
N ILE A 16 32.17 8.13 3.01
CA ILE A 16 31.02 8.81 3.61
C ILE A 16 31.18 8.80 5.13
N ARG A 17 31.01 9.97 5.76
CA ARG A 17 31.01 10.13 7.21
C ARG A 17 29.83 10.97 7.63
N VAL A 18 29.25 10.62 8.79
CA VAL A 18 28.20 11.40 9.44
C VAL A 18 28.88 12.37 10.40
N SER A 19 28.49 13.64 10.34
CA SER A 19 28.96 14.66 11.28
C SER A 19 28.27 14.50 12.63
N GLU A 20 28.91 14.97 13.70
CA GLU A 20 28.32 14.91 15.04
C GLU A 20 27.06 15.78 15.13
N GLU A 21 27.07 16.92 14.43
CA GLU A 21 25.94 17.85 14.37
C GLU A 21 24.72 17.23 13.66
N GLU A 22 24.94 16.52 12.55
CA GLU A 22 23.87 15.83 11.82
C GLU A 22 23.31 14.66 12.65
N LEU A 23 24.18 13.91 13.33
CA LEU A 23 23.74 12.86 14.23
C LEU A 23 22.89 13.42 15.38
N GLN A 24 23.32 14.52 16.01
CA GLN A 24 22.55 15.15 17.08
C GLN A 24 21.19 15.64 16.59
N PHE A 25 21.15 16.30 15.43
CA PHE A 25 19.89 16.76 14.83
C PHE A 25 18.90 15.60 14.59
N GLU A 26 19.40 14.47 14.11
CA GLU A 26 18.58 13.29 13.81
C GLU A 26 18.15 12.53 15.07
N LEU A 27 18.98 12.53 16.12
CA LEU A 27 18.60 12.01 17.45
C LEU A 27 17.43 12.81 18.03
N GLU A 28 17.49 14.14 17.98
CA GLU A 28 16.39 15.01 18.41
C GLU A 28 15.14 14.79 17.55
N SER A 29 15.30 14.74 16.23
CA SER A 29 14.20 14.51 15.28
C SER A 29 13.55 13.13 15.48
N PHE A 30 14.33 12.13 15.88
CA PHE A 30 13.83 10.80 16.20
C PHE A 30 13.01 10.79 17.49
N ALA A 31 13.52 11.41 18.56
CA ALA A 31 12.82 11.51 19.84
C ALA A 31 11.52 12.33 19.74
N GLN A 32 11.51 13.39 18.93
CA GLN A 32 10.33 14.21 18.65
C GLN A 32 9.16 13.40 18.09
N ARG A 33 9.39 12.27 17.42
CA ARG A 33 8.31 11.37 16.94
C ARG A 33 7.50 10.77 18.08
N PHE A 34 8.09 10.71 19.25
CA PHE A 34 7.46 10.25 20.50
C PHE A 34 7.04 11.43 21.39
N ASN A 35 7.13 12.67 20.89
CA ASN A 35 6.83 13.92 21.61
C ASN A 35 7.69 14.15 22.86
N VAL A 36 8.92 13.64 22.88
CA VAL A 36 9.87 13.81 23.98
C VAL A 36 11.21 14.33 23.46
N ALA A 37 12.02 14.91 24.37
CA ALA A 37 13.41 15.25 24.07
C ALA A 37 14.29 14.00 24.04
N PHE A 38 15.43 14.04 23.35
CA PHE A 38 16.32 12.87 23.27
C PHE A 38 16.82 12.40 24.63
N ASP A 39 17.16 13.31 25.54
CA ASP A 39 17.62 12.94 26.89
C ASP A 39 16.56 12.18 27.70
N GLU A 40 15.28 12.56 27.55
CA GLU A 40 14.16 11.87 28.20
C GLU A 40 13.91 10.49 27.57
N PHE A 41 14.01 10.41 26.24
CA PHE A 41 13.95 9.14 25.50
C PHE A 41 15.08 8.19 25.92
N ALA A 42 16.31 8.70 26.03
CA ALA A 42 17.47 7.94 26.48
C ALA A 42 17.30 7.43 27.91
N ALA A 43 16.81 8.27 28.84
CA ALA A 43 16.53 7.87 30.21
C ALA A 43 15.51 6.73 30.29
N GLU A 44 14.50 6.71 29.42
CA GLU A 44 13.51 5.63 29.37
C GLU A 44 14.11 4.32 28.83
N LEU A 45 15.00 4.41 27.83
CA LEU A 45 15.73 3.26 27.33
C LEU A 45 16.67 2.66 28.38
N GLU A 46 17.35 3.49 29.15
CA GLU A 46 18.21 3.02 30.24
C GLU A 46 17.42 2.27 31.31
N ARG A 47 16.19 2.73 31.63
CA ARG A 47 15.28 2.00 32.54
C ARG A 47 14.91 0.62 32.00
N ALA A 48 14.80 0.49 30.68
CA ALA A 48 14.58 -0.79 29.99
C ALA A 48 15.87 -1.63 29.83
N GLY A 49 17.00 -1.17 30.35
CA GLY A 49 18.29 -1.87 30.27
C GLY A 49 19.01 -1.72 28.92
N ILE A 50 18.64 -0.72 28.12
CA ILE A 50 19.22 -0.43 26.81
C ILE A 50 20.16 0.78 26.95
N SER A 51 21.43 0.62 26.55
CA SER A 51 22.38 1.74 26.55
C SER A 51 21.98 2.80 25.53
N VAL A 52 22.17 4.09 25.87
CA VAL A 52 22.02 5.25 24.97
C VAL A 52 22.89 5.16 23.71
N ASP A 53 23.99 4.40 23.76
CA ASP A 53 24.82 4.15 22.57
C ASP A 53 24.04 3.37 21.51
N THR A 54 23.07 2.55 21.91
CA THR A 54 22.28 1.72 21.00
C THR A 54 21.45 2.55 20.00
N PRO A 55 20.56 3.47 20.42
CA PRO A 55 19.82 4.31 19.49
C PRO A 55 20.75 5.23 18.69
N ARG A 56 21.85 5.70 19.30
CA ARG A 56 22.84 6.54 18.64
C ARG A 56 23.54 5.83 17.50
N GLU A 57 24.02 4.60 17.72
CA GLU A 57 24.61 3.76 16.66
C GLU A 57 23.60 3.37 15.59
N PHE A 58 22.36 3.07 16.00
CA PHE A 58 21.28 2.74 15.07
C PHE A 58 20.99 3.90 14.10
N ILE A 59 20.84 5.11 14.63
CA ILE A 59 20.59 6.31 13.82
C ILE A 59 21.81 6.64 12.95
N ALA A 60 23.02 6.60 13.50
CA ALA A 60 24.25 6.80 12.72
C ALA A 60 24.35 5.83 11.53
N ASN A 61 24.01 4.55 11.73
CA ASN A 61 23.99 3.55 10.66
C ASN A 61 22.90 3.84 9.60
N GLN A 62 21.75 4.39 10.00
CA GLN A 62 20.71 4.81 9.05
C GLN A 62 21.16 6.01 8.20
N LEU A 63 21.81 6.99 8.82
CA LEU A 63 22.34 8.17 8.13
C LEU A 63 23.40 7.77 7.11
N LEU A 64 24.38 6.95 7.52
CA LEU A 64 25.40 6.42 6.61
C LEU A 64 24.76 5.71 5.42
N TRP A 65 23.75 4.88 5.65
CA TRP A 65 23.10 4.16 4.58
C TRP A 65 22.31 5.06 3.63
N ARG A 66 21.59 6.07 4.15
CA ARG A 66 20.90 7.07 3.33
C ARG A 66 21.86 7.77 2.39
N GLU A 67 23.02 8.20 2.90
CA GLU A 67 24.04 8.87 2.10
C GLU A 67 24.67 7.93 1.08
N VAL A 68 24.90 6.65 1.42
CA VAL A 68 25.34 5.63 0.45
C VAL A 68 24.34 5.48 -0.70
N VAL A 69 23.05 5.39 -0.39
CA VAL A 69 21.98 5.27 -1.39
C VAL A 69 21.92 6.53 -2.26
N ARG A 70 21.98 7.72 -1.65
CA ARG A 70 21.99 9.00 -2.37
C ARG A 70 23.19 9.13 -3.29
N ALA A 71 24.39 8.78 -2.81
CA ALA A 71 25.61 8.83 -3.61
C ALA A 71 25.57 7.85 -4.80
N ARG A 72 25.02 6.65 -4.60
CA ARG A 72 24.98 5.61 -5.63
C ARG A 72 23.84 5.77 -6.64
N PHE A 73 22.68 6.24 -6.20
CA PHE A 73 21.45 6.24 -7.00
C PHE A 73 20.83 7.63 -7.19
N GLY A 74 21.35 8.67 -6.53
CA GLY A 74 20.78 10.02 -6.61
C GLY A 74 20.72 10.58 -8.04
N ALA A 75 21.74 10.30 -8.85
CA ALA A 75 21.76 10.71 -10.27
C ALA A 75 20.77 9.92 -11.15
N GLN A 76 20.34 8.74 -10.71
CA GLN A 76 19.34 7.91 -11.41
C GLN A 76 17.90 8.29 -11.03
N ALA A 77 17.72 9.11 -9.99
CA ALA A 77 16.43 9.60 -9.51
C ALA A 77 15.97 10.88 -10.23
N ASN A 78 16.49 11.17 -11.43
CA ASN A 78 15.93 12.23 -12.29
C ASN A 78 14.59 11.74 -12.84
N VAL A 79 13.52 12.09 -12.15
CA VAL A 79 12.16 11.88 -12.64
C VAL A 79 11.94 12.83 -13.80
N ASP A 80 11.66 12.29 -14.98
CA ASP A 80 11.28 13.08 -16.15
C ASP A 80 9.95 13.80 -15.86
N GLU A 81 9.85 15.10 -16.18
CA GLU A 81 8.61 15.88 -16.02
C GLU A 81 7.43 15.19 -16.73
N ALA A 82 7.69 14.54 -17.87
CA ALA A 82 6.68 13.75 -18.59
C ALA A 82 6.22 12.50 -17.82
N GLN A 83 7.01 11.99 -16.88
CA GLN A 83 6.64 10.87 -16.00
C GLN A 83 5.87 11.35 -14.77
N VAL A 84 6.15 12.56 -14.27
CA VAL A 84 5.35 13.23 -13.23
C VAL A 84 3.96 13.57 -13.77
N GLU A 85 3.88 14.15 -14.95
CA GLU A 85 2.61 14.53 -15.58
C GLU A 85 1.74 13.30 -15.91
N ARG A 86 2.35 12.20 -16.38
CA ARG A 86 1.64 10.93 -16.57
C ARG A 86 1.11 10.35 -15.26
N SER A 87 1.88 10.41 -14.17
CA SER A 87 1.45 9.90 -12.86
C SER A 87 0.34 10.77 -12.25
N ALA A 88 0.47 12.10 -12.34
CA ALA A 88 -0.54 13.05 -11.87
C ALA A 88 -1.86 12.96 -12.66
N ASN A 89 -1.79 12.60 -13.94
CA ASN A 89 -2.96 12.34 -14.78
C ASN A 89 -3.52 10.91 -14.61
N ALA A 90 -2.69 9.93 -14.23
CA ALA A 90 -3.14 8.58 -13.91
C ALA A 90 -4.03 8.56 -12.65
N GLU A 91 -3.75 9.39 -11.64
CA GLU A 91 -4.63 9.54 -10.47
C GLU A 91 -5.98 10.19 -10.83
N LYS A 92 -6.01 11.10 -11.81
CA LYS A 92 -7.27 11.71 -12.30
C LYS A 92 -8.10 10.75 -13.16
N SER A 93 -7.51 9.70 -13.72
CA SER A 93 -8.21 8.58 -14.36
C SER A 93 -8.54 7.45 -13.39
N GLY A 94 -8.08 7.54 -12.14
CA GLY A 94 -8.35 6.61 -11.06
C GLY A 94 -9.64 6.90 -10.29
N SER A 95 -10.69 7.43 -10.93
CA SER A 95 -12.02 7.27 -10.35
C SER A 95 -12.32 5.77 -10.32
N SER A 96 -12.13 5.12 -9.18
CA SER A 96 -12.66 3.78 -8.98
C SER A 96 -14.16 3.89 -9.17
N ILE A 97 -14.64 3.43 -10.33
CA ILE A 97 -16.06 3.38 -10.61
C ILE A 97 -16.61 2.26 -9.72
N GLU A 98 -17.18 2.65 -8.59
CA GLU A 98 -18.00 1.77 -7.77
C GLU A 98 -19.39 1.72 -8.40
N VAL A 99 -19.83 0.52 -8.78
CA VAL A 99 -21.18 0.29 -9.28
C VAL A 99 -21.88 -0.74 -8.41
N LEU A 100 -23.13 -0.45 -8.08
CA LEU A 100 -24.03 -1.43 -7.50
C LEU A 100 -24.61 -2.25 -8.65
N LEU A 101 -24.28 -3.53 -8.67
CA LEU A 101 -24.77 -4.48 -9.67
C LEU A 101 -25.88 -5.32 -9.06
N THR A 102 -26.72 -5.87 -9.95
CA THR A 102 -27.73 -6.85 -9.60
C THR A 102 -27.54 -8.06 -10.50
N GLU A 103 -27.63 -9.27 -9.94
CA GLU A 103 -27.34 -10.52 -10.63
C GLU A 103 -28.52 -11.49 -10.69
N ILE A 104 -28.50 -12.33 -11.73
CA ILE A 104 -29.35 -13.53 -11.86
C ILE A 104 -28.41 -14.68 -12.24
N ILE A 105 -28.31 -15.68 -11.38
CA ILE A 105 -27.49 -16.87 -11.63
C ILE A 105 -28.42 -18.04 -11.87
N MET A 106 -28.26 -18.76 -12.97
CA MET A 106 -29.04 -19.97 -13.28
C MET A 106 -28.11 -21.17 -13.40
N ALA A 107 -28.35 -22.19 -12.59
CA ALA A 107 -27.64 -23.45 -12.65
C ALA A 107 -28.00 -24.19 -13.94
N MET A 108 -26.97 -24.66 -14.64
CA MET A 108 -27.13 -25.38 -15.89
C MET A 108 -26.96 -26.88 -15.64
N GLN A 109 -28.06 -27.62 -15.53
CA GLN A 109 -28.02 -29.07 -15.40
C GLN A 109 -27.84 -29.75 -16.77
N PRO A 110 -27.17 -30.91 -16.83
CA PRO A 110 -27.01 -31.66 -18.07
C PRO A 110 -28.37 -31.96 -18.73
N GLY A 111 -28.53 -31.57 -20.00
CA GLY A 111 -29.77 -31.74 -20.77
C GLY A 111 -30.75 -30.56 -20.70
N GLN A 112 -30.47 -29.52 -19.90
CA GLN A 112 -31.29 -28.29 -19.80
C GLN A 112 -30.59 -27.05 -20.39
N GLU A 113 -29.45 -27.22 -21.05
CA GLU A 113 -28.59 -26.12 -21.51
C GLU A 113 -29.30 -25.20 -22.50
N GLN A 114 -30.15 -25.77 -23.37
CA GLN A 114 -30.89 -24.99 -24.35
C GLN A 114 -31.96 -24.13 -23.68
N GLU A 115 -32.74 -24.70 -22.77
CA GLU A 115 -33.81 -24.00 -22.05
C GLU A 115 -33.25 -22.86 -21.18
N VAL A 116 -32.21 -23.14 -20.39
CA VAL A 116 -31.55 -22.13 -19.54
C VAL A 116 -30.99 -20.99 -20.39
N ARG A 117 -30.42 -21.30 -21.56
CA ARG A 117 -29.87 -20.28 -22.48
C ARG A 117 -30.96 -19.44 -23.13
N GLU A 118 -32.09 -20.04 -23.50
CA GLU A 118 -33.25 -19.30 -24.04
C GLU A 118 -33.84 -18.38 -22.97
N ARG A 119 -34.01 -18.86 -21.73
CA ARG A 119 -34.45 -18.04 -20.60
C ARG A 119 -33.48 -16.89 -20.31
N ALA A 120 -32.17 -17.15 -20.29
CA ALA A 120 -31.15 -16.11 -20.11
C ALA A 120 -31.23 -15.02 -21.19
N ARG A 121 -31.50 -15.40 -22.44
CA ARG A 121 -31.68 -14.44 -23.54
C ARG A 121 -32.91 -13.57 -23.32
N GLU A 122 -34.03 -14.13 -22.89
CA GLU A 122 -35.23 -13.35 -22.59
C GLU A 122 -35.00 -12.38 -21.41
N LEU A 123 -34.41 -12.85 -20.30
CA LEU A 123 -34.08 -12.02 -19.14
C LEU A 123 -33.09 -10.89 -19.48
N SER A 124 -32.15 -11.11 -20.40
CA SER A 124 -31.20 -10.09 -20.85
C SER A 124 -31.83 -8.90 -21.59
N LYS A 125 -33.08 -9.05 -22.06
CA LYS A 125 -33.84 -7.99 -22.73
C LYS A 125 -34.48 -7.02 -21.72
N ILE A 126 -34.55 -7.38 -20.44
CA ILE A 126 -35.07 -6.50 -19.39
C ILE A 126 -34.17 -5.28 -19.26
N ARG A 127 -34.77 -4.08 -19.29
CA ARG A 127 -34.07 -2.78 -19.17
C ARG A 127 -34.44 -2.00 -17.91
N SER A 128 -35.50 -2.40 -17.22
CA SER A 128 -35.92 -1.78 -15.95
C SER A 128 -35.24 -2.48 -14.78
N PHE A 129 -34.76 -1.69 -13.83
CA PHE A 129 -34.14 -2.19 -12.60
C PHE A 129 -35.12 -3.05 -11.78
N ASP A 130 -36.34 -2.56 -11.56
CA ASP A 130 -37.34 -3.25 -10.73
C ASP A 130 -37.73 -4.60 -11.34
N ALA A 131 -37.98 -4.62 -12.66
CA ALA A 131 -38.31 -5.85 -13.37
C ALA A 131 -37.15 -6.86 -13.36
N PHE A 132 -35.90 -6.39 -13.36
CA PHE A 132 -34.73 -7.28 -13.26
C PHE A 132 -34.60 -7.85 -11.85
N SER A 133 -34.86 -7.03 -10.82
CA SER A 133 -34.85 -7.46 -9.42
C SER A 133 -35.96 -8.48 -9.13
N ASP A 134 -37.15 -8.31 -9.71
CA ASP A 134 -38.24 -9.28 -9.62
C ASP A 134 -37.90 -10.59 -10.34
N ALA A 135 -37.31 -10.50 -11.54
CA ALA A 135 -36.80 -11.69 -12.23
C ALA A 135 -35.70 -12.41 -11.43
N ALA A 136 -34.85 -11.68 -10.71
CA ALA A 136 -33.85 -12.28 -9.82
C ALA A 136 -34.51 -13.04 -8.66
N ARG A 137 -35.60 -12.52 -8.09
CA ARG A 137 -36.39 -13.23 -7.04
C ARG A 137 -37.04 -14.51 -7.57
N GLU A 138 -37.41 -14.55 -8.84
CA GLU A 138 -38.12 -15.68 -9.42
C GLU A 138 -37.18 -16.76 -9.98
N PHE A 139 -36.14 -16.35 -10.71
CA PHE A 139 -35.35 -17.25 -11.55
C PHE A 139 -33.89 -17.44 -11.13
N SER A 140 -33.36 -16.65 -10.18
CA SER A 140 -31.99 -16.82 -9.71
C SER A 140 -31.91 -17.99 -8.71
N ASP A 141 -30.87 -18.80 -8.86
CA ASP A 141 -30.49 -19.86 -7.92
C ASP A 141 -29.51 -19.36 -6.84
N ALA A 142 -28.99 -18.13 -6.97
CA ALA A 142 -28.12 -17.52 -5.97
C ALA A 142 -28.89 -17.05 -4.73
N PRO A 143 -28.31 -17.07 -3.52
CA PRO A 143 -28.95 -16.57 -2.30
C PRO A 143 -29.36 -15.09 -2.37
N THR A 144 -28.65 -14.28 -3.16
CA THR A 144 -28.96 -12.87 -3.44
C THR A 144 -30.37 -12.66 -4.00
N ARG A 145 -31.02 -13.73 -4.52
CA ARG A 145 -32.44 -13.73 -4.93
C ARG A 145 -33.37 -13.21 -3.85
N GLU A 146 -33.11 -13.46 -2.57
CA GLU A 146 -33.97 -13.02 -1.46
C GLU A 146 -34.01 -11.48 -1.34
N PHE A 147 -32.94 -10.83 -1.79
CA PHE A 147 -32.80 -9.38 -1.85
C PHE A 147 -32.95 -8.85 -3.29
N GLY A 148 -33.48 -9.67 -4.19
CA GLY A 148 -33.71 -9.33 -5.59
C GLY A 148 -32.43 -9.12 -6.39
N GLY A 149 -31.40 -9.96 -6.14
CA GLY A 149 -30.14 -10.04 -6.87
C GLY A 149 -29.06 -9.08 -6.36
N ARG A 150 -29.20 -8.53 -5.16
CA ARG A 150 -28.28 -7.57 -4.53
C ARG A 150 -27.38 -8.23 -3.50
#